data_AF-A0A2A8HMM1-F1
#
_entry.id   AF-A0A2A8HMM1-F1
#
_cell.length_a   1.000
_cell.length_b   1.000
_cell.length_c   1.000
_cell.angle_alpha   90.00
_cell.angle_beta   90.00
_cell.angle_gamma   90.00
#
_symmetry.space_group_name_H-M   'P 1'
#
loop_
_entity.id
_entity.type
_entity.pdbx_description
1 polymer ?
#
loop_
_entity_poly.entity_id
_entity_poly.type
_entity_poly.pdbx_seq_one_letter_code
_entity_poly.pdbx_strand_id
1 'polypeptide(L)'
;MIRSNIYRVDVDKQAIEIDGPDVSHQLLDPDLEDGLRWLGVGSGARSRFDFREQRSRLMLALEDSWCGVFLANHLATLRSEEPLTIIHLDDHTDMMSTLLVVEQSADGSSALEDPLTGVPFDPASPADWHSAITSGAITIGSFLTPFFALDRIVEVFHLKADLEKAETFAVAPHVVDHDLLAGYRFHAIELGDSAADANPKRLYRRSNDAHELLAQLAEDRRAAIHIDLDYFLNDYNGNAWQVGEIDMVAMRKSALERLDHFFSAFDRSGISIACWMIGVSPGFCSARHWRFLIEEIERRITDLEASPARHCTRA
;
A
#
# COMPACT_ATOMS: atom_id res chain seq x y z
N MET A 1 -4.72 18.47 -5.58
CA MET A 1 -6.02 17.86 -5.25
C MET A 1 -5.83 16.37 -5.14
N ILE A 2 -5.94 15.81 -3.94
CA ILE A 2 -5.84 14.37 -3.70
C ILE A 2 -7.10 13.75 -4.32
N ARG A 3 -6.94 12.99 -5.40
CA ARG A 3 -8.05 12.50 -6.25
C ARG A 3 -8.97 11.48 -5.57
N SER A 4 -8.65 11.08 -4.34
CA SER A 4 -9.31 9.99 -3.61
C SER A 4 -10.25 10.48 -2.50
N ASN A 5 -10.62 11.77 -2.50
CA ASN A 5 -11.58 12.34 -1.53
C ASN A 5 -12.72 13.04 -2.26
N ILE A 6 -13.88 13.09 -1.61
CA ILE A 6 -15.04 13.85 -2.05
C ILE A 6 -14.88 15.29 -1.55
N TYR A 7 -14.85 16.25 -2.46
CA TYR A 7 -14.78 17.68 -2.14
C TYR A 7 -16.08 18.38 -2.52
N ARG A 8 -16.55 19.26 -1.63
CA ARG A 8 -17.70 20.13 -1.89
C ARG A 8 -17.32 21.57 -1.65
N VAL A 9 -17.81 22.45 -2.52
CA VAL A 9 -17.63 23.89 -2.37
C VAL A 9 -18.90 24.45 -1.75
N ASP A 10 -18.79 24.99 -0.54
CA ASP A 10 -19.82 25.79 0.09
C ASP A 10 -19.57 27.26 -0.28
N VAL A 11 -20.32 27.74 -1.28
CA VAL A 11 -20.16 29.10 -1.83
C VAL A 11 -20.54 30.17 -0.79
N ASP A 12 -21.51 29.87 0.08
CA ASP A 12 -22.02 30.83 1.06
C ASP A 12 -21.02 31.01 2.21
N LYS A 13 -20.36 29.93 2.63
CA LYS A 13 -19.28 29.97 3.63
C LYS A 13 -17.92 30.30 3.03
N GLN A 14 -17.81 30.36 1.71
CA GLN A 14 -16.53 30.43 0.99
C GLN A 14 -15.54 29.35 1.46
N ALA A 15 -16.04 28.12 1.63
CA ALA A 15 -15.31 27.01 2.22
C ALA A 15 -15.28 25.79 1.30
N ILE A 16 -14.28 24.94 1.50
CA ILE A 16 -14.23 23.59 0.91
C ILE A 16 -14.47 22.59 2.04
N GLU A 17 -15.45 21.72 1.85
CA GLU A 17 -15.76 20.61 2.75
C GLU A 17 -15.17 19.33 2.14
N ILE A 18 -14.52 18.52 2.98
CA ILE A 18 -13.99 17.20 2.62
C ILE A 18 -14.92 16.16 3.25
N ASP A 19 -15.65 15.43 2.41
CA ASP A 19 -16.72 14.51 2.82
C ASP A 19 -16.21 13.05 2.92
N GLY A 20 -14.91 12.88 3.15
CA GLY A 20 -14.26 11.57 3.25
C GLY A 20 -13.81 10.99 1.91
N PRO A 21 -13.44 9.70 1.90
CA PRO A 21 -12.84 9.04 0.75
C PRO A 21 -13.83 8.80 -0.40
N ASP A 22 -13.34 8.90 -1.63
CA ASP A 22 -14.08 8.65 -2.86
C ASP A 22 -13.80 7.26 -3.44
N VAL A 23 -14.78 6.36 -3.32
CA VAL A 23 -14.77 5.01 -3.90
C VAL A 23 -15.49 4.90 -5.25
N SER A 24 -15.71 6.03 -5.92
CA SER A 24 -16.37 6.06 -7.24
C SER A 24 -15.51 5.45 -8.35
N HIS A 25 -14.18 5.50 -8.21
CA HIS A 25 -13.21 4.91 -9.14
C HIS A 25 -13.45 3.39 -9.34
N GLN A 26 -13.91 2.70 -8.31
CA GLN A 26 -14.28 1.30 -8.38
C GLN A 26 -15.39 0.99 -9.39
N LEU A 27 -16.32 1.94 -9.63
CA LEU A 27 -17.45 1.77 -10.54
C LEU A 27 -17.05 1.74 -12.02
N LEU A 28 -15.76 1.96 -12.32
CA LEU A 28 -15.19 1.80 -13.65
C LEU A 28 -15.14 0.32 -14.09
N ASP A 29 -15.17 -0.61 -13.14
CA ASP A 29 -15.11 -2.04 -13.40
C ASP A 29 -16.51 -2.63 -13.70
N PRO A 30 -16.80 -3.07 -14.94
CA PRO A 30 -18.09 -3.66 -15.30
C PRO A 30 -18.33 -5.01 -14.64
N ASP A 31 -17.30 -5.71 -14.15
CA ASP A 31 -17.43 -7.01 -13.48
C ASP A 31 -17.52 -6.88 -11.95
N LEU A 32 -17.53 -5.64 -11.44
CA LEU A 32 -17.48 -5.34 -10.01
C LEU A 32 -18.54 -6.11 -9.21
N GLU A 33 -19.79 -6.14 -9.68
CA GLU A 33 -20.89 -6.82 -8.97
C GLU A 33 -20.63 -8.32 -8.79
N ASP A 34 -20.01 -8.97 -9.77
CA ASP A 34 -19.69 -10.39 -9.70
C ASP A 34 -18.53 -10.66 -8.74
N GLY A 35 -17.50 -9.79 -8.76
CA GLY A 35 -16.40 -9.82 -7.80
C GLY A 35 -16.85 -9.62 -6.36
N LEU A 36 -17.71 -8.61 -6.12
CA LEU A 36 -18.28 -8.34 -4.80
C LEU A 36 -19.14 -9.50 -4.31
N ARG A 37 -19.95 -10.10 -5.19
CA ARG A 37 -20.76 -11.28 -4.85
C ARG A 37 -19.88 -12.46 -4.46
N TRP A 38 -18.77 -12.69 -5.17
CA TRP A 38 -17.82 -13.74 -4.83
C TRP A 38 -17.14 -13.50 -3.47
N LEU A 39 -16.76 -12.25 -3.17
CA LEU A 39 -16.20 -11.85 -1.87
C LEU A 39 -17.25 -11.78 -0.74
N GLY A 40 -18.54 -11.90 -1.03
CA GLY A 40 -19.61 -11.76 -0.05
C GLY A 40 -19.84 -10.32 0.43
N VAL A 41 -19.48 -9.33 -0.39
CA VAL A 41 -19.55 -7.90 -0.06
C VAL A 41 -20.82 -7.27 -0.63
N GLY A 42 -21.44 -6.37 0.13
CA GLY A 42 -22.56 -5.58 -0.37
C GLY A 42 -22.14 -4.58 -1.45
N SER A 43 -23.02 -4.28 -2.41
CA SER A 43 -22.73 -3.34 -3.51
C SER A 43 -22.69 -1.86 -3.10
N GLY A 44 -23.16 -1.52 -1.90
CA GLY A 44 -23.15 -0.15 -1.39
C GLY A 44 -21.74 0.41 -1.22
N ALA A 45 -21.54 1.70 -1.54
CA ALA A 45 -20.24 2.38 -1.42
C ALA A 45 -19.57 2.16 -0.05
N ARG A 46 -20.34 2.27 1.04
CA ARG A 46 -19.85 2.02 2.39
C ARG A 46 -19.38 0.57 2.59
N SER A 47 -20.13 -0.41 2.10
CA SER A 47 -19.75 -1.83 2.22
C SER A 47 -18.47 -2.13 1.44
N ARG A 48 -18.29 -1.50 0.28
CA ARG A 48 -17.08 -1.63 -0.53
C ARG A 48 -15.89 -0.96 0.15
N PHE A 49 -16.07 0.26 0.64
CA PHE A 49 -15.07 0.99 1.38
C PHE A 49 -14.64 0.24 2.65
N ASP A 50 -15.59 -0.18 3.50
CA ASP A 50 -15.31 -0.80 4.80
C ASP A 50 -14.79 -2.25 4.68
N PHE A 51 -14.76 -2.85 3.48
CA PHE A 51 -14.41 -4.25 3.33
C PHE A 51 -12.95 -4.53 3.67
N ARG A 52 -12.78 -5.40 4.66
CA ARG A 52 -11.52 -6.00 5.06
C ARG A 52 -11.80 -7.40 5.59
N GLU A 53 -10.96 -8.36 5.23
CA GLU A 53 -11.11 -9.76 5.61
C GLU A 53 -9.78 -10.31 6.11
N GLN A 54 -9.77 -10.91 7.29
CA GLN A 54 -8.65 -11.73 7.76
C GLN A 54 -8.89 -13.17 7.32
N ARG A 55 -8.00 -13.70 6.49
CA ARG A 55 -7.93 -15.11 6.12
C ARG A 55 -6.84 -15.80 6.92
N SER A 56 -6.72 -17.12 6.77
CA SER A 56 -5.76 -17.93 7.55
C SER A 56 -4.30 -17.54 7.34
N ARG A 57 -3.94 -17.04 6.14
CA ARG A 57 -2.55 -16.73 5.77
C ARG A 57 -2.33 -15.30 5.26
N LEU A 58 -3.41 -14.55 5.02
CA LEU A 58 -3.34 -13.18 4.49
C LEU A 58 -4.48 -12.32 4.99
N MET A 59 -4.30 -11.01 4.85
CA MET A 59 -5.34 -9.99 5.01
C MET A 59 -5.74 -9.46 3.64
N LEU A 60 -7.02 -9.18 3.45
CA LEU A 60 -7.58 -8.68 2.20
C LEU A 60 -8.33 -7.38 2.45
N ALA A 61 -8.19 -6.40 1.57
CA ALA A 61 -9.01 -5.19 1.57
C ALA A 61 -9.39 -4.79 0.14
N LEU A 62 -10.58 -4.18 -0.03
CA LEU A 62 -10.92 -3.59 -1.32
C LEU A 62 -10.22 -2.24 -1.53
N GLU A 63 -10.04 -1.47 -0.46
CA GLU A 63 -9.33 -0.19 -0.49
C GLU A 63 -7.96 -0.34 0.18
N ASP A 64 -6.90 -0.09 -0.57
CA ASP A 64 -5.50 -0.28 -0.14
C ASP A 64 -5.10 0.59 1.04
N SER A 65 -5.82 1.68 1.28
CA SER A 65 -5.66 2.48 2.49
C SER A 65 -5.77 1.63 3.78
N TRP A 66 -6.60 0.58 3.78
CA TRP A 66 -6.71 -0.35 4.91
C TRP A 66 -5.48 -1.21 5.15
N CYS A 67 -4.61 -1.38 4.15
CA CYS A 67 -3.33 -2.07 4.34
C CYS A 67 -2.41 -1.32 5.31
N GLY A 68 -2.61 -0.01 5.49
CA GLY A 68 -2.01 0.76 6.57
C GLY A 68 -2.34 0.22 7.97
N VAL A 69 -3.59 -0.20 8.22
CA VAL A 69 -3.99 -0.84 9.49
C VAL A 69 -3.25 -2.16 9.69
N PHE A 70 -3.13 -2.96 8.63
CA PHE A 70 -2.44 -4.25 8.66
C PHE A 70 -0.95 -4.08 8.96
N LEU A 71 -0.31 -3.08 8.33
CA LEU A 71 1.08 -2.72 8.60
C LEU A 71 1.27 -2.19 10.03
N ALA A 72 0.36 -1.37 10.55
CA ALA A 72 0.42 -0.91 11.94
C ALA A 72 0.28 -2.07 12.94
N ASN A 73 -0.59 -3.05 12.65
CA ASN A 73 -0.69 -4.26 13.45
C ASN A 73 0.61 -5.07 13.41
N HIS A 74 1.24 -5.21 12.24
CA HIS A 74 2.55 -5.86 12.14
C HIS A 74 3.62 -5.10 12.93
N LEU A 75 3.63 -3.77 12.82
CA LEU A 75 4.56 -2.88 13.49
C LEU A 75 4.55 -3.06 15.02
N ALA A 76 3.35 -3.27 15.60
CA ALA A 76 3.17 -3.56 17.02
C ALA A 76 3.78 -4.91 17.47
N THR A 77 4.09 -5.81 16.53
CA THR A 77 4.77 -7.10 16.80
C THR A 77 6.29 -7.05 16.67
N LEU A 78 6.84 -5.93 16.21
CA LEU A 78 8.28 -5.74 16.06
C LEU A 78 8.88 -5.21 17.35
N ARG A 79 10.10 -5.64 17.68
CA ARG A 79 10.90 -4.97 18.71
C ARG A 79 11.28 -3.56 18.25
N SER A 80 11.67 -2.71 19.20
CA SER A 80 12.04 -1.31 18.96
C SER A 80 13.19 -1.14 17.96
N GLU A 81 14.13 -2.08 17.97
CA GLU A 81 15.35 -2.09 17.16
C GLU A 81 15.17 -2.77 15.80
N GLU A 82 14.09 -3.55 15.62
CA GLU A 82 13.81 -4.21 14.34
C GLU A 82 13.42 -3.14 13.29
N PRO A 83 13.88 -3.21 12.04
CA PRO A 83 13.39 -2.34 10.98
C PRO A 83 11.95 -2.70 10.60
N LEU A 84 11.13 -1.71 10.26
CA LEU A 84 9.89 -1.97 9.50
C LEU A 84 10.29 -2.19 8.04
N THR A 85 10.27 -3.44 7.59
CA THR A 85 10.58 -3.81 6.20
C THR A 85 9.30 -4.16 5.47
N ILE A 86 9.03 -3.47 4.37
CA ILE A 86 7.83 -3.64 3.54
C ILE A 86 8.27 -4.04 2.15
N ILE A 87 7.76 -5.15 1.64
CA ILE A 87 7.87 -5.52 0.23
C ILE A 87 6.54 -5.15 -0.42
N HIS A 88 6.56 -4.20 -1.34
CA HIS A 88 5.40 -3.60 -2.00
C HIS A 88 5.35 -4.09 -3.45
N LEU A 89 4.31 -4.81 -3.86
CA LEU A 89 4.08 -5.20 -5.25
C LEU A 89 2.93 -4.36 -5.76
N ASP A 90 3.22 -3.38 -6.61
CA ASP A 90 2.26 -2.39 -7.06
C ASP A 90 2.76 -1.72 -8.35
N ASP A 91 1.87 -1.13 -9.15
CA ASP A 91 2.28 -0.21 -10.21
C ASP A 91 2.41 1.24 -9.71
N HIS A 92 1.93 1.54 -8.51
CA HIS A 92 1.91 2.84 -7.88
C HIS A 92 2.84 2.89 -6.66
N THR A 93 3.17 4.11 -6.22
CA THR A 93 4.10 4.27 -5.09
C THR A 93 3.39 4.29 -3.73
N ASP A 94 2.12 4.69 -3.72
CA ASP A 94 1.28 4.90 -2.51
C ASP A 94 1.90 5.77 -1.43
N MET A 95 2.74 6.68 -1.91
CA MET A 95 3.62 7.56 -1.15
C MET A 95 3.33 9.05 -1.45
N MET A 96 2.11 9.39 -1.91
CA MET A 96 1.67 10.79 -2.04
C MET A 96 1.58 11.48 -0.67
N SER A 97 1.55 12.81 -0.66
CA SER A 97 1.26 13.59 0.54
C SER A 97 -0.09 13.19 1.14
N THR A 98 -0.16 13.13 2.47
CA THR A 98 -1.41 12.89 3.21
C THR A 98 -2.18 14.20 3.40
N LEU A 99 -3.34 14.16 4.08
CA LEU A 99 -3.93 15.36 4.71
C LEU A 99 -3.72 15.40 6.22
N LEU A 100 -2.79 14.63 6.76
CA LEU A 100 -2.37 14.77 8.16
C LEU A 100 -1.54 16.04 8.28
N VAL A 101 -1.89 16.91 9.21
CA VAL A 101 -1.14 18.15 9.46
C VAL A 101 0.04 17.86 10.37
N VAL A 102 1.13 18.58 10.15
CA VAL A 102 2.33 18.49 10.98
C VAL A 102 2.31 19.61 12.02
N GLU A 103 2.01 19.26 13.26
CA GLU A 103 2.10 20.14 14.41
C GLU A 103 3.53 20.13 14.96
N GLN A 104 4.11 21.33 15.12
CA GLN A 104 5.45 21.49 15.68
C GLN A 104 5.34 21.87 17.16
N SER A 105 5.84 21.01 18.02
CA SER A 105 5.94 21.28 19.44
C SER A 105 7.07 22.27 19.76
N ALA A 106 6.96 22.96 20.89
CA ALA A 106 7.97 23.92 21.35
C ALA A 106 9.36 23.27 21.62
N ASP A 107 9.41 21.95 21.81
CA ASP A 107 10.64 21.17 21.98
C ASP A 107 11.24 20.69 20.64
N GLY A 108 10.63 21.04 19.51
CA GLY A 108 11.05 20.64 18.17
C GLY A 108 10.58 19.25 17.74
N SER A 109 9.78 18.56 18.57
CA SER A 109 9.10 17.34 18.13
C SER A 109 7.97 17.68 17.15
N SER A 110 7.72 16.77 16.21
CA SER A 110 6.61 16.88 15.27
C SER A 110 5.57 15.83 15.62
N ALA A 111 4.30 16.23 15.67
CA ALA A 111 3.16 15.34 15.80
C ALA A 111 2.32 15.41 14.52
N LEU A 112 1.68 14.29 14.18
CA LEU A 112 0.69 14.26 13.12
C LEU A 112 -0.70 14.40 13.74
N GLU A 113 -1.56 15.17 13.09
CA GLU A 113 -2.97 15.31 13.47
C GLU A 113 -3.83 15.19 12.22
N ASP A 114 -4.99 14.56 12.33
CA ASP A 114 -6.03 14.63 11.30
C ASP A 114 -6.84 15.91 11.49
N PRO A 115 -6.69 16.94 10.63
CA PRO A 115 -7.39 18.21 10.78
C PRO A 115 -8.90 18.11 10.54
N LEU A 116 -9.38 17.01 9.96
CA LEU A 116 -10.81 16.78 9.70
C LEU A 116 -11.54 16.26 10.94
N THR A 117 -10.81 15.65 11.87
CA THR A 117 -11.36 15.09 13.11
C THR A 117 -10.79 15.75 14.37
N GLY A 118 -9.66 16.46 14.26
CA GLY A 118 -8.90 17.02 15.39
C GLY A 118 -8.22 15.96 16.24
N VAL A 119 -8.03 14.75 15.72
CA VAL A 119 -7.48 13.61 16.45
C VAL A 119 -6.00 13.44 16.11
N PRO A 120 -5.11 13.30 17.11
CA PRO A 120 -3.72 12.96 16.88
C PRO A 120 -3.58 11.63 16.12
N PHE A 121 -2.55 11.53 15.29
CA PHE A 121 -2.28 10.35 14.50
C PHE A 121 -0.88 9.80 14.82
N ASP A 122 -0.82 8.58 15.33
CA ASP A 122 0.41 7.79 15.44
C ASP A 122 0.42 6.67 14.38
N PRO A 123 1.39 6.65 13.44
CA PRO A 123 1.51 5.56 12.48
C PRO A 123 1.66 4.17 13.13
N ALA A 124 2.09 4.10 14.40
CA ALA A 124 2.18 2.87 15.18
C ALA A 124 0.88 2.44 15.89
N SER A 125 -0.17 3.27 15.87
CA SER A 125 -1.47 2.97 16.48
C SER A 125 -2.48 2.51 15.41
N PRO A 126 -2.84 1.21 15.33
CA PRO A 126 -3.85 0.73 14.38
C PRO A 126 -5.21 1.43 14.51
N ALA A 127 -5.54 1.93 15.71
CA ALA A 127 -6.79 2.65 15.94
C ALA A 127 -6.84 4.00 15.21
N ASP A 128 -5.71 4.70 15.13
CA ASP A 128 -5.61 6.03 14.54
C ASP A 128 -5.80 5.94 13.02
N TRP A 129 -5.27 4.87 12.39
CA TRP A 129 -5.52 4.53 10.98
C TRP A 129 -7.00 4.44 10.64
N HIS A 130 -7.82 3.82 11.49
CA HIS A 130 -9.25 3.75 11.23
C HIS A 130 -9.88 5.14 11.08
N SER A 131 -9.53 6.07 11.96
CA SER A 131 -10.09 7.43 11.92
C SER A 131 -9.59 8.20 10.70
N ALA A 132 -8.29 8.17 10.43
CA ALA A 132 -7.65 8.91 9.34
C ALA A 132 -8.04 8.39 7.94
N ILE A 133 -8.27 7.07 7.79
CA ILE A 133 -8.79 6.49 6.55
C ILE A 133 -10.25 6.90 6.36
N THR A 134 -11.06 6.82 7.43
CA THR A 134 -12.49 7.16 7.37
C THR A 134 -12.74 8.63 7.05
N SER A 135 -11.89 9.54 7.57
CA SER A 135 -11.97 10.97 7.27
C SER A 135 -11.42 11.34 5.88
N GLY A 136 -10.66 10.45 5.25
CA GLY A 136 -9.95 10.73 4.00
C GLY A 136 -8.61 11.45 4.20
N ALA A 137 -8.12 11.54 5.43
CA ALA A 137 -6.79 12.09 5.72
C ALA A 137 -5.66 11.19 5.21
N ILE A 138 -5.91 9.88 5.17
CA ILE A 138 -5.09 8.88 4.49
C ILE A 138 -5.96 8.22 3.42
N THR A 139 -5.39 8.05 2.24
CA THR A 139 -6.06 7.48 1.08
C THR A 139 -5.22 6.38 0.44
N ILE A 140 -5.77 5.65 -0.53
CA ILE A 140 -5.08 4.58 -1.26
C ILE A 140 -3.70 5.01 -1.77
N GLY A 141 -3.56 6.24 -2.27
CA GLY A 141 -2.29 6.69 -2.83
C GLY A 141 -1.30 7.27 -1.83
N SER A 142 -1.59 7.24 -0.52
CA SER A 142 -0.75 7.86 0.51
C SER A 142 -0.52 6.98 1.75
N PHE A 143 -0.99 5.73 1.78
CA PHE A 143 -0.97 4.92 3.00
C PHE A 143 0.45 4.50 3.43
N LEU A 144 1.47 4.56 2.58
CA LEU A 144 2.85 4.30 3.00
C LEU A 144 3.52 5.53 3.63
N THR A 145 3.10 6.74 3.25
CA THR A 145 3.68 8.02 3.68
C THR A 145 3.75 8.21 5.21
N PRO A 146 2.70 7.89 6.00
CA PRO A 146 2.74 8.07 7.45
C PRO A 146 3.86 7.29 8.14
N PHE A 147 4.22 6.10 7.64
CA PHE A 147 5.26 5.28 8.27
C PHE A 147 6.63 5.98 8.27
N PHE A 148 6.89 6.89 7.32
CA PHE A 148 8.13 7.66 7.29
C PHE A 148 8.22 8.73 8.40
N ALA A 149 7.13 9.04 9.10
CA ALA A 149 7.17 9.89 10.30
C ALA A 149 7.72 9.15 11.53
N LEU A 150 7.79 7.82 11.50
CA LEU A 150 8.27 7.03 12.64
C LEU A 150 9.73 7.33 12.97
N ASP A 151 10.06 7.26 14.27
CA ASP A 151 11.43 7.30 14.77
C ASP A 151 12.10 5.92 14.75
N ARG A 152 11.92 5.14 13.67
CA ARG A 152 12.56 3.82 13.48
C ARG A 152 13.14 3.65 12.07
N ILE A 153 13.88 2.56 11.85
CA ILE A 153 14.30 2.22 10.49
C ILE A 153 13.08 1.76 9.69
N VAL A 154 12.85 2.38 8.53
CA VAL A 154 11.75 2.05 7.62
C VAL A 154 12.33 1.81 6.23
N GLU A 155 12.05 0.65 5.65
CA GLU A 155 12.54 0.29 4.33
C GLU A 155 11.41 -0.28 3.49
N VAL A 156 11.21 0.31 2.32
CA VAL A 156 10.22 -0.14 1.33
C VAL A 156 10.94 -0.66 0.10
N PHE A 157 10.67 -1.91 -0.25
CA PHE A 157 11.18 -2.61 -1.42
C PHE A 157 10.03 -2.81 -2.40
N HIS A 158 9.98 -1.96 -3.40
CA HIS A 158 8.90 -1.88 -4.37
C HIS A 158 9.22 -2.64 -5.65
N LEU A 159 8.48 -3.70 -5.92
CA LEU A 159 8.50 -4.37 -7.20
C LEU A 159 7.50 -3.67 -8.13
N LYS A 160 8.01 -2.92 -9.10
CA LYS A 160 7.23 -2.12 -10.04
C LYS A 160 7.49 -2.59 -11.47
N ALA A 161 6.45 -2.91 -12.22
CA ALA A 161 6.60 -3.51 -13.55
C ALA A 161 7.26 -2.58 -14.58
N ASP A 162 6.81 -1.32 -14.63
CA ASP A 162 7.22 -0.35 -15.65
C ASP A 162 8.47 0.46 -15.25
N LEU A 163 9.57 -0.24 -15.00
CA LEU A 163 10.85 0.39 -14.65
C LEU A 163 11.97 -0.08 -15.59
N GLU A 164 12.82 0.85 -16.04
CA GLU A 164 13.95 0.51 -16.92
C GLU A 164 15.16 -0.04 -16.14
N LYS A 165 15.37 0.42 -14.91
CA LYS A 165 16.52 0.07 -14.06
C LYS A 165 16.13 0.16 -12.59
N ALA A 166 16.75 -0.65 -11.73
CA ALA A 166 16.58 -0.50 -10.30
C ALA A 166 17.13 0.83 -9.79
N GLU A 167 16.45 1.37 -8.78
CA GLU A 167 16.78 2.65 -8.16
C GLU A 167 16.65 2.57 -6.64
N THR A 168 17.40 3.41 -5.94
CA THR A 168 17.45 3.46 -4.48
C THR A 168 17.49 4.92 -4.02
N PHE A 169 16.61 5.26 -3.10
CA PHE A 169 16.40 6.61 -2.61
C PHE A 169 16.47 6.65 -1.09
N ALA A 170 17.13 7.66 -0.55
CA ALA A 170 16.92 8.06 0.83
C ALA A 170 15.59 8.80 0.92
N VAL A 171 14.81 8.53 1.96
CA VAL A 171 13.49 9.16 2.14
C VAL A 171 13.54 10.11 3.33
N ALA A 172 13.21 11.38 3.12
CA ALA A 172 13.13 12.37 4.18
C ALA A 172 11.67 12.75 4.45
N PRO A 173 11.24 12.89 5.72
CA PRO A 173 9.99 13.57 6.04
C PRO A 173 10.01 14.98 5.45
N HIS A 174 8.92 15.37 4.82
CA HIS A 174 8.73 16.66 4.19
C HIS A 174 7.36 17.22 4.55
N VAL A 175 7.13 18.49 4.27
CA VAL A 175 5.83 19.13 4.47
C VAL A 175 5.45 19.92 3.25
N VAL A 176 4.19 19.78 2.82
CA VAL A 176 3.66 20.48 1.65
C VAL A 176 2.50 21.37 2.04
N ASP A 177 2.44 22.54 1.42
CA ASP A 177 1.28 23.41 1.47
C ASP A 177 0.29 23.00 0.37
N HIS A 178 -1.00 23.25 0.57
CA HIS A 178 -2.02 23.03 -0.44
C HIS A 178 -2.82 24.30 -0.70
N ASP A 179 -2.89 24.75 -1.95
CA ASP A 179 -3.52 26.02 -2.33
C ASP A 179 -4.98 26.14 -1.87
N LEU A 180 -5.72 25.03 -1.91
CA LEU A 180 -7.13 24.98 -1.49
C LEU A 180 -7.32 24.86 0.04
N LEU A 181 -6.27 24.52 0.78
CA LEU A 181 -6.30 24.32 2.24
C LEU A 181 -5.22 25.18 2.90
N ALA A 182 -5.26 26.48 2.57
CA ALA A 182 -4.26 27.45 3.04
C ALA A 182 -4.20 27.51 4.57
N GLY A 183 -2.98 27.65 5.11
CA GLY A 183 -2.73 27.71 6.55
C GLY A 183 -2.43 26.35 7.19
N TYR A 184 -2.60 25.25 6.46
CA TYR A 184 -2.21 23.91 6.89
C TYR A 184 -0.94 23.44 6.17
N ARG A 185 -0.12 22.68 6.90
CA ARG A 185 1.11 22.05 6.39
C ARG A 185 0.97 20.56 6.52
N PHE A 186 0.93 19.86 5.41
CA PHE A 186 0.60 18.43 5.37
C PHE A 186 1.84 17.55 5.33
N HIS A 187 1.77 16.42 6.01
CA HIS A 187 2.83 15.42 6.03
C HIS A 187 3.03 14.82 4.64
N ALA A 188 4.28 14.88 4.20
CA ALA A 188 4.73 14.36 2.93
C ALA A 188 6.13 13.74 3.11
N ILE A 189 6.68 13.28 2.00
CA ILE A 189 8.05 12.80 1.95
C ILE A 189 8.74 13.36 0.72
N GLU A 190 10.06 13.39 0.77
CA GLU A 190 10.93 13.72 -0.34
C GLU A 190 11.87 12.55 -0.62
N LEU A 191 12.01 12.19 -1.89
CA LEU A 191 12.98 11.19 -2.34
C LEU A 191 14.26 11.90 -2.74
N GLY A 192 15.33 11.63 -2.00
CA GLY A 192 16.68 12.10 -2.31
C GLY A 192 17.57 10.99 -2.84
N ASP A 193 18.64 11.38 -3.53
CA ASP A 193 19.68 10.43 -3.96
C ASP A 193 20.29 9.73 -2.73
N SER A 194 20.30 8.40 -2.75
CA SER A 194 21.04 7.63 -1.75
C SER A 194 22.52 7.64 -2.11
N ALA A 195 23.35 8.37 -1.35
CA ALA A 195 24.79 8.21 -1.47
C ALA A 195 25.18 6.76 -1.14
N ALA A 196 26.15 6.19 -1.88
CA ALA A 196 26.52 4.77 -1.80
C ALA A 196 26.96 4.30 -0.39
N ASP A 197 27.36 5.24 0.49
CA ASP A 197 27.81 4.96 1.86
C ASP A 197 26.86 5.47 2.96
N ALA A 198 25.76 6.12 2.58
CA ALA A 198 24.74 6.52 3.55
C ALA A 198 23.88 5.28 3.84
N ASN A 199 23.78 4.89 5.11
CA ASN A 199 22.79 3.90 5.57
C ASN A 199 21.59 4.69 6.14
N PRO A 200 20.72 5.26 5.28
CA PRO A 200 19.66 6.13 5.75
C PRO A 200 18.70 5.35 6.63
N LYS A 201 18.18 6.00 7.68
CA LYS A 201 17.13 5.44 8.53
C LYS A 201 15.85 5.12 7.74
N ARG A 202 15.67 5.73 6.58
CA ARG A 202 14.48 5.62 5.75
C ARG A 202 14.88 5.41 4.31
N LEU A 203 14.41 4.33 3.72
CA LEU A 203 14.86 3.87 2.41
C LEU A 203 13.70 3.45 1.54
N TYR A 204 13.78 3.81 0.27
CA TYR A 204 12.89 3.33 -0.77
C TYR A 204 13.71 2.77 -1.92
N ARG A 205 13.50 1.49 -2.22
CA ARG A 205 14.12 0.79 -3.34
C ARG A 205 13.03 0.35 -4.30
N ARG A 206 13.27 0.50 -5.60
CA ARG A 206 12.38 -0.06 -6.62
C ARG A 206 13.15 -0.80 -7.69
N SER A 207 12.61 -1.92 -8.15
CA SER A 207 13.09 -2.69 -9.30
C SER A 207 11.89 -3.31 -10.03
N ASN A 208 12.07 -3.68 -11.30
CA ASN A 208 11.15 -4.57 -12.02
C ASN A 208 11.55 -6.04 -11.89
N ASP A 209 12.69 -6.33 -11.24
CA ASP A 209 13.21 -7.67 -11.03
C ASP A 209 13.12 -8.07 -9.54
N ALA A 210 12.31 -9.08 -9.26
CA ALA A 210 12.11 -9.61 -7.91
C ALA A 210 13.40 -10.25 -7.34
N HIS A 211 14.22 -10.90 -8.17
CA HIS A 211 15.48 -11.47 -7.71
C HIS A 211 16.47 -10.37 -7.33
N GLU A 212 16.59 -9.32 -8.15
CA GLU A 212 17.46 -8.19 -7.86
C GLU A 212 17.01 -7.45 -6.59
N LEU A 213 15.71 -7.19 -6.46
CA LEU A 213 15.14 -6.46 -5.34
C LEU A 213 15.33 -7.22 -4.02
N LEU A 214 15.00 -8.52 -4.01
CA LEU A 214 15.04 -9.33 -2.80
C LEU A 214 16.46 -9.76 -2.41
N ALA A 215 17.42 -9.78 -3.33
CA ALA A 215 18.83 -10.05 -3.01
C ALA A 215 19.46 -8.98 -2.11
N GLN A 216 18.85 -7.78 -2.03
CA GLN A 216 19.31 -6.69 -1.16
C GLN A 216 18.77 -6.76 0.27
N LEU A 217 17.83 -7.67 0.54
CA LEU A 217 17.28 -7.90 1.88
C LEU A 217 18.17 -8.87 2.65
N ALA A 218 18.50 -8.50 3.89
CA ALA A 218 19.22 -9.41 4.78
C ALA A 218 18.32 -10.59 5.18
N GLU A 219 18.91 -11.79 5.21
CA GLU A 219 18.20 -13.07 5.43
C GLU A 219 17.50 -13.15 6.80
N ASP A 220 17.95 -12.39 7.79
CA ASP A 220 17.42 -12.40 9.16
C ASP A 220 16.22 -11.45 9.37
N ARG A 221 15.80 -10.74 8.32
CA ARG A 221 14.72 -9.76 8.43
C ARG A 221 13.33 -10.39 8.36
N ARG A 222 12.43 -9.82 9.16
CA ARG A 222 10.99 -10.04 9.08
C ARG A 222 10.40 -8.96 8.17
N ALA A 223 9.73 -9.38 7.10
CA ALA A 223 9.09 -8.46 6.17
C ALA A 223 7.56 -8.63 6.19
N ALA A 224 6.85 -7.52 6.02
CA ALA A 224 5.46 -7.51 5.59
C ALA A 224 5.41 -7.43 4.07
N ILE A 225 4.55 -8.24 3.44
CA ILE A 225 4.34 -8.19 2.00
C ILE A 225 2.98 -7.57 1.72
N HIS A 226 2.99 -6.45 1.00
CA HIS A 226 1.83 -5.84 0.36
C HIS A 226 1.79 -6.25 -1.11
N ILE A 227 0.60 -6.65 -1.57
CA ILE A 227 0.32 -7.00 -2.96
C ILE A 227 -0.91 -6.22 -3.39
N ASP A 228 -0.75 -5.20 -4.22
CA ASP A 228 -1.84 -4.72 -5.06
C ASP A 228 -2.00 -5.70 -6.24
N LEU A 229 -3.23 -6.10 -6.53
CA LEU A 229 -3.51 -6.97 -7.67
C LEU A 229 -3.19 -6.31 -9.01
N ASP A 230 -3.19 -4.98 -9.08
CA ASP A 230 -2.89 -4.22 -10.29
C ASP A 230 -1.45 -4.46 -10.79
N TYR A 231 -0.50 -4.76 -9.90
CA TYR A 231 0.85 -5.18 -10.25
C TYR A 231 0.87 -6.39 -11.18
N PHE A 232 -0.10 -7.31 -11.05
CA PHE A 232 -0.20 -8.47 -11.93
C PHE A 232 -1.02 -8.15 -13.18
N LEU A 233 -2.14 -7.47 -13.00
CA LEU A 233 -3.09 -7.14 -14.06
C LEU A 233 -3.73 -5.77 -13.82
N ASN A 234 -3.31 -4.79 -14.60
CA ASN A 234 -3.83 -3.43 -14.57
C ASN A 234 -4.72 -3.17 -15.80
N ASP A 235 -6.02 -3.47 -15.69
CA ASP A 235 -6.97 -3.36 -16.80
C ASP A 235 -7.31 -1.91 -17.14
N TYR A 236 -7.47 -1.08 -16.10
CA TYR A 236 -8.05 0.25 -16.23
C TYR A 236 -7.03 1.35 -15.96
N ASN A 237 -6.04 1.11 -15.10
CA ASN A 237 -5.13 2.14 -14.61
C ASN A 237 -5.89 3.41 -14.14
N GLY A 238 -7.01 3.20 -13.44
CA GLY A 238 -7.94 4.26 -13.02
C GLY A 238 -8.72 4.95 -14.16
N ASN A 239 -8.73 4.39 -15.39
CA ASN A 239 -9.31 5.00 -16.60
C ASN A 239 -10.05 3.96 -17.49
N ALA A 240 -11.38 3.91 -17.40
CA ALA A 240 -12.22 2.94 -18.14
C ALA A 240 -12.16 3.03 -19.69
N TRP A 241 -11.61 4.11 -20.26
CA TRP A 241 -11.67 4.37 -21.70
C TRP A 241 -10.50 3.77 -22.50
N GLN A 242 -9.54 3.12 -21.85
CA GLN A 242 -8.34 2.57 -22.50
C GLN A 242 -8.38 1.05 -22.73
N VAL A 243 -9.51 0.40 -22.47
CA VAL A 243 -9.62 -1.05 -22.59
C VAL A 243 -9.87 -1.45 -24.04
N GLY A 244 -8.81 -1.90 -24.72
CA GLY A 244 -8.89 -2.53 -26.03
C GLY A 244 -9.48 -3.95 -25.99
N GLU A 245 -9.31 -4.72 -27.06
CA GLU A 245 -9.64 -6.14 -27.06
C GLU A 245 -8.72 -6.88 -26.07
N ILE A 246 -9.30 -7.46 -25.02
CA ILE A 246 -8.56 -8.16 -23.97
C ILE A 246 -8.34 -9.62 -24.38
N ASP A 247 -7.07 -10.01 -24.61
CA ASP A 247 -6.68 -11.43 -24.67
C ASP A 247 -6.52 -11.99 -23.25
N MET A 248 -7.60 -12.56 -22.75
CA MET A 248 -7.66 -13.17 -21.42
C MET A 248 -6.65 -14.29 -21.20
N VAL A 249 -6.27 -15.02 -22.27
CA VAL A 249 -5.31 -16.13 -22.15
C VAL A 249 -3.90 -15.56 -21.99
N ALA A 250 -3.53 -14.58 -22.81
CA ALA A 250 -2.25 -13.91 -22.73
C ALA A 250 -2.08 -13.18 -21.38
N MET A 251 -3.11 -12.46 -20.91
CA MET A 251 -3.07 -11.77 -19.62
C MET A 251 -2.88 -12.73 -18.45
N ARG A 252 -3.68 -13.81 -18.38
CA ARG A 252 -3.52 -14.82 -17.31
C ARG A 252 -2.14 -15.47 -17.34
N LYS A 253 -1.61 -15.75 -18.53
CA LYS A 253 -0.26 -16.29 -18.67
C LYS A 253 0.79 -15.31 -18.12
N SER A 254 0.70 -14.03 -18.48
CA SER A 254 1.62 -12.99 -17.98
C SER A 254 1.55 -12.83 -16.46
N ALA A 255 0.33 -12.84 -15.88
CA ALA A 255 0.14 -12.79 -14.44
C ALA A 255 0.77 -14.00 -13.73
N LEU A 256 0.60 -15.21 -14.28
CA LEU A 256 1.24 -16.42 -13.74
C LEU A 256 2.77 -16.33 -13.82
N GLU A 257 3.32 -15.83 -14.92
CA GLU A 257 4.78 -15.63 -15.07
C GLU A 257 5.31 -14.62 -14.03
N ARG A 258 4.59 -13.52 -13.78
CA ARG A 258 4.95 -12.54 -12.73
C ARG A 258 4.85 -13.14 -11.32
N LEU A 259 3.81 -13.93 -11.04
CA LEU A 259 3.68 -14.67 -9.79
C LEU A 259 4.85 -15.64 -9.60
N ASP A 260 5.15 -16.47 -10.61
CA ASP A 260 6.24 -17.45 -10.54
C ASP A 260 7.60 -16.76 -10.35
N HIS A 261 7.82 -15.62 -11.03
CA HIS A 261 9.01 -14.81 -10.86
C HIS A 261 9.17 -14.33 -9.41
N PHE A 262 8.13 -13.69 -8.85
CA PHE A 262 8.17 -13.19 -7.48
C PHE A 262 8.34 -14.31 -6.45
N PHE A 263 7.53 -15.38 -6.53
CA PHE A 263 7.57 -16.46 -5.55
C PHE A 263 8.87 -17.29 -5.63
N SER A 264 9.48 -17.42 -6.82
CA SER A 264 10.78 -18.08 -6.95
C SER A 264 11.94 -17.23 -6.42
N ALA A 265 11.89 -15.91 -6.59
CA ALA A 265 12.82 -14.98 -5.95
C ALA A 265 12.69 -15.02 -4.44
N PHE A 266 11.45 -15.04 -3.96
CA PHE A 266 11.15 -15.10 -2.55
C PHE A 266 11.64 -16.40 -1.89
N ASP A 267 11.42 -17.56 -2.52
CA ASP A 267 11.90 -18.84 -2.00
C ASP A 267 13.43 -18.84 -1.81
N ARG A 268 14.17 -18.27 -2.75
CA ARG A 268 15.64 -18.17 -2.72
C ARG A 268 16.17 -17.16 -1.71
N SER A 269 15.39 -16.12 -1.38
CA SER A 269 15.85 -15.01 -0.52
C SER A 269 16.06 -15.40 0.95
N GLY A 270 15.44 -16.50 1.42
CA GLY A 270 15.48 -16.90 2.83
C GLY A 270 14.71 -15.99 3.80
N ILE A 271 14.12 -14.88 3.32
CA ILE A 271 13.43 -13.88 4.14
C ILE A 271 12.25 -14.50 4.91
N SER A 272 12.08 -14.08 6.18
CA SER A 272 10.94 -14.47 7.00
C SER A 272 9.77 -13.52 6.76
N ILE A 273 8.58 -14.06 6.44
CA ILE A 273 7.37 -13.24 6.35
C ILE A 273 6.69 -13.16 7.69
N ALA A 274 6.32 -11.94 8.07
CA ALA A 274 5.50 -11.70 9.24
C ALA A 274 4.00 -11.68 8.89
N CYS A 275 3.64 -11.09 7.74
CA CYS A 275 2.28 -11.09 7.24
C CYS A 275 2.22 -10.86 5.72
N TRP A 276 1.13 -11.33 5.13
CA TRP A 276 0.73 -11.06 3.76
C TRP A 276 -0.53 -10.20 3.77
N MET A 277 -0.58 -9.20 2.90
CA MET A 277 -1.78 -8.41 2.67
C MET A 277 -2.00 -8.18 1.18
N ILE A 278 -3.27 -8.19 0.78
CA ILE A 278 -3.69 -7.95 -0.60
C ILE A 278 -4.63 -6.74 -0.62
N GLY A 279 -4.24 -5.76 -1.43
CA GLY A 279 -5.10 -4.73 -1.96
C GLY A 279 -5.75 -5.20 -3.25
N VAL A 280 -7.08 -5.20 -3.32
CA VAL A 280 -7.81 -5.70 -4.50
C VAL A 280 -7.89 -4.64 -5.61
N SER A 281 -7.80 -3.36 -5.24
CA SER A 281 -7.82 -2.19 -6.14
C SER A 281 -8.87 -2.23 -7.27
N PRO A 282 -10.17 -2.31 -6.93
CA PRO A 282 -11.25 -2.17 -7.90
C PRO A 282 -11.12 -0.86 -8.68
N GLY A 283 -11.27 -0.92 -10.00
CA GLY A 283 -11.02 0.23 -10.88
C GLY A 283 -9.57 0.36 -11.35
N PHE A 284 -8.68 -0.53 -10.92
CA PHE A 284 -7.36 -0.79 -11.51
C PHE A 284 -7.29 -2.23 -12.04
N CYS A 285 -7.41 -3.23 -11.15
CA CYS A 285 -7.55 -4.64 -11.50
C CYS A 285 -9.04 -5.04 -11.59
N SER A 286 -9.48 -5.58 -12.73
CA SER A 286 -10.89 -5.99 -12.90
C SER A 286 -11.26 -7.19 -12.03
N ALA A 287 -12.49 -7.16 -11.52
CA ALA A 287 -13.14 -8.20 -10.73
C ALA A 287 -13.19 -9.57 -11.40
N ARG A 288 -13.16 -9.62 -12.73
CA ARG A 288 -13.02 -10.87 -13.48
C ARG A 288 -11.74 -11.64 -13.14
N HIS A 289 -10.73 -10.98 -12.59
CA HIS A 289 -9.43 -11.56 -12.25
C HIS A 289 -9.26 -11.88 -10.76
N TRP A 290 -10.00 -11.21 -9.86
CA TRP A 290 -9.77 -11.29 -8.41
C TRP A 290 -9.73 -12.70 -7.88
N ARG A 291 -10.75 -13.50 -8.20
CA ARG A 291 -10.83 -14.89 -7.75
C ARG A 291 -9.58 -15.69 -8.15
N PHE A 292 -9.20 -15.59 -9.42
CA PHE A 292 -8.05 -16.30 -9.96
C PHE A 292 -6.74 -15.85 -9.28
N LEU A 293 -6.49 -14.54 -9.20
CA LEU A 293 -5.25 -14.02 -8.61
C LEU A 293 -5.15 -14.36 -7.12
N ILE A 294 -6.21 -14.12 -6.36
CA ILE A 294 -6.24 -14.37 -4.91
C ILE A 294 -6.07 -15.87 -4.61
N GLU A 295 -6.79 -16.74 -5.31
CA GLU A 295 -6.64 -18.20 -5.14
C GLU A 295 -5.21 -18.66 -5.50
N GLU A 296 -4.60 -18.14 -6.56
CA GLU A 296 -3.23 -18.48 -6.97
C GLU A 296 -2.15 -17.94 -6.02
N ILE A 297 -2.36 -16.76 -5.43
CA ILE A 297 -1.48 -16.20 -4.40
C ILE A 297 -1.58 -17.04 -3.12
N GLU A 298 -2.80 -17.34 -2.64
CA GLU A 298 -3.03 -18.18 -1.46
C GLU A 298 -2.40 -19.57 -1.61
N ARG A 299 -2.52 -20.17 -2.80
CA ARG A 299 -1.90 -21.45 -3.13
C ARG A 299 -0.38 -21.38 -3.03
N ARG A 300 0.25 -20.37 -3.62
CA ARG A 300 1.73 -20.22 -3.59
C ARG A 300 2.26 -19.89 -2.19
N ILE A 301 1.55 -19.06 -1.42
CA ILE A 301 1.85 -18.86 0.02
C ILE A 301 1.80 -20.20 0.75
N THR A 302 0.80 -21.02 0.43
CA THR A 302 0.66 -22.35 1.04
C THR A 302 1.82 -23.28 0.73
N ASP A 303 2.23 -23.33 -0.53
CA ASP A 303 3.35 -24.16 -0.98
C ASP A 303 4.68 -23.70 -0.37
N LEU A 304 4.91 -22.39 -0.28
CA LEU A 304 6.11 -21.82 0.37
C LEU A 304 6.22 -22.24 1.83
N GLU A 305 5.12 -22.15 2.59
CA GLU A 305 5.11 -22.48 4.02
C GLU A 305 5.22 -24.00 4.27
N ALA A 306 4.77 -24.82 3.32
CA ALA A 306 4.91 -26.27 3.37
C ALA A 306 6.33 -26.76 2.99
N SER A 307 7.17 -25.90 2.40
CA SER A 307 8.50 -26.28 1.93
C SER A 307 9.45 -26.65 3.09
N PRO A 308 10.02 -27.87 3.12
CA PRO A 308 10.95 -28.31 4.16
C PRO A 308 12.23 -27.47 4.24
N ALA A 309 12.62 -26.82 3.14
CA ALA A 309 13.86 -26.04 3.03
C ALA A 309 13.92 -24.86 4.03
N ARG A 310 12.78 -24.30 4.44
CA ARG A 310 12.71 -23.19 5.41
C ARG A 310 12.74 -23.64 6.88
N HIS A 311 12.60 -24.94 7.16
CA HIS A 311 12.63 -25.46 8.53
C HIS A 311 14.04 -25.81 9.04
N CYS A 312 15.06 -25.82 8.16
CA CYS A 312 16.44 -26.14 8.53
C CYS A 312 17.30 -24.94 8.99
N THR A 313 16.81 -23.70 8.83
CA THR A 313 17.52 -22.47 9.27
C THR A 313 17.03 -21.91 10.60
N ARG A 314 16.03 -22.56 11.24
CA ARG A 314 15.60 -22.26 12.60
C ARG A 314 16.13 -23.33 13.58
N ALA A 315 17.43 -23.30 13.85
CA ALA A 315 18.06 -24.05 14.94
C ALA A 315 19.07 -23.17 15.67
#